data_AF-A0A2M6WFI9-F1
#
_entry.id   AF-A0A2M6WFI9-F1
#
_cell.length_a   1.000
_cell.length_b   1.000
_cell.length_c   1.000
_cell.angle_alpha   90.00
_cell.angle_beta   90.00
_cell.angle_gamma   90.00
#
_symmetry.space_group_name_H-M   'P 1'
#
loop_
_entity.id
_entity.type
_entity.pdbx_description
1 polymer ?
#
loop_
_entity_poly.entity_id
_entity_poly.type
_entity_poly.pdbx_seq_one_letter_code
_entity_poly.pdbx_strand_id
1 'polypeptide(L)'
;MEYRAVGNRCAVDLGTFSFSAAKSEVLALLLNKGFEIVPVDLIGLARRCMHTSTYRRSARLSEAPEVVDCSSFMKWLYGQRGIWLPRRSIQQREMGDTVARTDIQAGDLVFSSGRIDYYLTDPEDGVGHVGIATDENTVIHAANRTLGIIESPLAHFTDNGTFRGARRLIPRDREVLTFLAPSVRDVETSDDIRWILLQSATTAPAYLCTSA
;
A
#
# COMPACT_ATOMS: atom_id res chain seq x y z
N MET A 1 -4.89 -9.89 -4.31
CA MET A 1 -5.42 -8.55 -4.69
C MET A 1 -4.68 -8.09 -5.93
N GLU A 2 -5.34 -7.39 -6.86
CA GLU A 2 -4.63 -6.72 -7.97
C GLU A 2 -4.21 -5.31 -7.52
N TYR A 3 -2.96 -4.94 -7.75
CA TYR A 3 -2.42 -3.64 -7.37
C TYR A 3 -2.15 -2.78 -8.60
N ARG A 4 -2.53 -1.50 -8.52
CA ARG A 4 -2.10 -0.49 -9.48
C ARG A 4 -0.72 0.06 -9.11
N ALA A 5 0.17 0.13 -10.09
CA ALA A 5 1.53 0.61 -9.94
C ALA A 5 1.62 2.12 -9.60
N VAL A 6 2.76 2.51 -9.05
CA VAL A 6 3.12 3.90 -8.69
C VAL A 6 4.51 4.19 -9.26
N GLY A 7 4.57 5.00 -10.32
CA GLY A 7 5.81 5.16 -11.08
C GLY A 7 6.22 3.82 -11.67
N ASN A 8 7.50 3.46 -11.58
CA ASN A 8 7.99 2.15 -11.99
C ASN A 8 7.86 1.08 -10.88
N ARG A 9 7.11 1.35 -9.80
CA ARG A 9 7.00 0.44 -8.66
C ARG A 9 5.63 -0.23 -8.61
N CYS A 10 5.59 -1.55 -8.43
CA CYS A 10 4.36 -2.31 -8.32
C CYS A 10 4.42 -3.32 -7.17
N ALA A 11 3.39 -3.36 -6.33
CA ALA A 11 3.18 -4.46 -5.40
C ALA A 11 2.65 -5.68 -6.15
N VAL A 12 3.16 -6.86 -5.81
CA VAL A 12 2.76 -8.11 -6.45
C VAL A 12 2.54 -9.17 -5.38
N ASP A 13 1.34 -9.69 -5.36
CA ASP A 13 0.93 -10.84 -4.57
C ASP A 13 1.17 -12.10 -5.40
N LEU A 14 2.31 -12.76 -5.20
CA LEU A 14 2.70 -13.90 -6.03
C LEU A 14 1.72 -15.08 -5.92
N GLY A 15 0.93 -15.14 -4.84
CA GLY A 15 -0.10 -16.15 -4.65
C GLY A 15 -1.33 -15.97 -5.54
N THR A 16 -1.53 -14.81 -6.20
CA THR A 16 -2.64 -14.66 -7.16
C THR A 16 -2.34 -15.33 -8.49
N PHE A 17 -1.06 -15.66 -8.71
CA PHE A 17 -0.64 -16.30 -9.92
C PHE A 17 -0.74 -17.81 -9.75
N SER A 18 -1.78 -18.40 -10.36
CA SER A 18 -1.90 -19.85 -10.48
C SER A 18 -0.86 -20.38 -11.46
N PHE A 19 0.39 -20.50 -11.03
CA PHE A 19 1.46 -21.13 -11.80
C PHE A 19 1.67 -22.57 -11.36
N SER A 20 2.01 -23.46 -12.30
CA SER A 20 2.56 -24.78 -11.96
C SER A 20 4.02 -24.70 -11.49
N ALA A 21 4.69 -23.58 -11.80
CA ALA A 21 6.09 -23.31 -11.49
C ALA A 21 6.29 -23.00 -10.00
N ALA A 22 7.45 -23.38 -9.47
CA ALA A 22 7.83 -23.04 -8.11
C ALA A 22 8.04 -21.53 -7.98
N LYS A 23 7.77 -20.97 -6.79
CA LYS A 23 7.95 -19.54 -6.49
C LYS A 23 9.37 -19.04 -6.82
N SER A 24 10.40 -19.83 -6.53
CA SER A 24 11.79 -19.51 -6.86
C SER A 24 12.02 -19.32 -8.36
N GLU A 25 11.34 -20.09 -9.19
CA GLU A 25 11.42 -19.99 -10.66
C GLU A 25 10.74 -18.71 -11.15
N VAL A 26 9.56 -18.39 -10.59
CA VAL A 26 8.85 -17.13 -10.88
C VAL A 26 9.73 -15.93 -10.53
N LEU A 27 10.35 -15.94 -9.35
CA LEU A 27 11.27 -14.88 -8.94
C LEU A 27 12.49 -14.79 -9.88
N ALA A 28 13.12 -15.91 -10.21
CA ALA A 28 14.25 -15.94 -11.14
C ALA A 28 13.88 -15.38 -12.52
N LEU A 29 12.68 -15.71 -13.03
CA LEU A 29 12.17 -15.17 -14.29
C LEU A 29 11.99 -13.65 -14.25
N LEU A 30 11.42 -13.10 -13.17
CA LEU A 30 11.27 -11.65 -13.02
C LEU A 30 12.63 -10.95 -12.98
N LEU A 31 13.57 -11.47 -12.19
CA LEU A 31 14.93 -10.93 -12.10
C LEU A 31 15.64 -10.96 -13.46
N ASN A 32 15.55 -12.07 -14.19
CA ASN A 32 16.12 -12.20 -15.54
C ASN A 32 15.49 -11.23 -16.55
N LYS A 33 14.27 -10.74 -16.29
CA LYS A 33 13.59 -9.74 -17.11
C LYS A 33 13.89 -8.30 -16.69
N GLY A 34 14.80 -8.12 -15.73
CA GLY A 34 15.25 -6.81 -15.25
C GLY A 34 14.35 -6.20 -14.18
N PHE A 35 13.44 -6.97 -13.58
CA PHE A 35 12.75 -6.50 -12.38
C PHE A 35 13.67 -6.59 -11.17
N GLU A 36 13.53 -5.64 -10.24
CA GLU A 36 14.26 -5.64 -8.98
C GLU A 36 13.29 -5.75 -7.81
N ILE A 37 13.63 -6.54 -6.79
CA ILE A 37 12.85 -6.62 -5.55
C ILE A 37 13.38 -5.56 -4.60
N VAL A 38 12.49 -4.72 -4.08
CA VAL A 38 12.85 -3.67 -3.12
C VAL A 38 12.15 -3.91 -1.78
N PRO A 39 12.89 -4.18 -0.70
CA PRO A 39 12.31 -4.26 0.63
C PRO A 39 11.90 -2.87 1.09
N VAL A 40 10.72 -2.77 1.69
CA VAL A 40 10.16 -1.49 2.13
C VAL A 40 9.47 -1.71 3.47
N ASP A 41 10.10 -1.20 4.51
CA ASP A 41 9.54 -1.13 5.86
C ASP A 41 8.65 0.12 5.97
N LEU A 42 7.33 -0.08 5.83
CA LEU A 42 6.34 0.99 5.88
C LEU A 42 6.35 1.74 7.22
N ILE A 43 6.43 1.01 8.33
CA ILE A 43 6.33 1.60 9.67
C ILE A 43 7.62 2.32 10.02
N GLY A 44 8.78 1.72 9.74
CA GLY A 44 10.06 2.41 9.90
C GLY A 44 10.18 3.65 9.02
N LEU A 45 9.63 3.63 7.80
CA LEU A 45 9.56 4.81 6.93
C LEU A 45 8.65 5.90 7.53
N ALA A 46 7.48 5.52 8.05
CA ALA A 46 6.56 6.46 8.71
C ALA A 46 7.18 7.10 9.96
N ARG A 47 7.90 6.32 10.79
CA ARG A 47 8.62 6.80 11.98
C ARG A 47 9.74 7.78 11.63
N ARG A 48 10.44 7.58 10.50
CA ARG A 48 11.43 8.57 10.03
C ARG A 48 10.78 9.91 9.70
N CYS A 49 9.63 9.90 9.03
CA CYS A 49 8.89 11.11 8.66
C CYS A 49 8.42 11.94 9.86
N MET A 50 8.25 11.36 11.05
CA MET A 50 7.96 12.12 12.28
C MET A 50 9.02 13.20 12.57
N HIS A 51 10.26 12.97 12.14
CA HIS A 51 11.39 13.85 12.43
C HIS A 51 11.78 14.74 11.23
N THR A 52 11.43 14.33 10.01
CA THR A 52 11.91 14.97 8.78
C THR A 52 10.82 15.69 7.99
N SER A 53 9.55 15.35 8.22
CA SER A 53 8.42 15.87 7.46
C SER A 53 7.71 16.99 8.22
N THR A 54 7.03 17.85 7.48
CA THR A 54 6.19 18.92 8.05
C THR A 54 4.73 18.76 7.61
N TYR A 55 3.81 19.12 8.49
CA TYR A 55 2.39 19.12 8.15
C TYR A 55 2.00 20.38 7.38
N ARG A 56 1.31 20.21 6.26
CA ARG A 56 0.53 21.28 5.64
C ARG A 56 -0.75 20.72 5.03
N ARG A 57 -1.89 21.29 5.41
CA ARG A 57 -3.19 20.96 4.82
C ARG A 57 -3.13 21.11 3.30
N SER A 58 -3.70 20.14 2.59
CA SER A 58 -3.72 20.09 1.13
C SER A 58 -2.33 20.01 0.50
N ALA A 59 -1.37 19.37 1.16
CA ALA A 59 -0.07 19.06 0.57
C ALA A 59 -0.23 18.22 -0.70
N ARG A 60 0.56 18.51 -1.74
CA ARG A 60 0.55 17.73 -2.98
C ARG A 60 1.43 16.51 -2.80
N LEU A 61 1.15 15.45 -3.56
CA LEU A 61 2.00 14.25 -3.53
C LEU A 61 3.44 14.54 -3.95
N SER A 62 3.64 15.49 -4.87
CA SER A 62 4.97 15.91 -5.35
C SER A 62 5.83 16.59 -4.28
N GLU A 63 5.26 16.94 -3.14
CA GLU A 63 5.97 17.55 -2.00
C GLU A 63 6.26 16.53 -0.90
N ALA A 64 5.80 15.29 -1.05
CA ALA A 64 6.05 14.23 -0.08
C ALA A 64 7.41 13.56 -0.36
N PRO A 65 8.19 13.24 0.68
CA PRO A 65 7.79 13.24 2.10
C PRO A 65 7.97 14.55 2.86
N GLU A 66 8.59 15.59 2.30
CA GLU A 66 9.00 16.79 3.05
C GLU A 66 7.80 17.57 3.61
N VAL A 67 6.71 17.64 2.85
CA VAL A 67 5.46 18.30 3.23
C VAL A 67 4.29 17.38 2.95
N VAL A 68 3.50 17.07 3.99
CA VAL A 68 2.38 16.12 3.88
C VAL A 68 1.13 16.59 4.64
N ASP A 69 -0.03 16.07 4.23
CA ASP A 69 -1.21 15.97 5.08
C ASP A 69 -1.59 14.51 5.29
N CYS A 70 -2.65 14.24 6.07
CA CYS A 70 -3.02 12.88 6.47
C CYS A 70 -3.10 11.91 5.29
N SER A 71 -3.80 12.29 4.23
CA SER A 71 -4.05 11.40 3.09
C SER A 71 -2.93 11.44 2.04
N SER A 72 -2.22 12.57 1.86
CA SER A 72 -1.02 12.58 1.00
C SER A 72 0.12 11.77 1.62
N PHE A 73 0.23 11.76 2.96
CA PHE A 73 1.21 10.95 3.68
C PHE A 73 0.96 9.46 3.49
N MET A 74 -0.28 8.99 3.69
CA MET A 74 -0.63 7.58 3.44
C MET A 74 -0.41 7.20 1.98
N LYS A 75 -0.82 8.07 1.04
CA LYS A 75 -0.61 7.84 -0.40
C LYS A 75 0.87 7.72 -0.76
N TRP A 76 1.73 8.53 -0.16
CA TRP A 76 3.17 8.45 -0.40
C TRP A 76 3.79 7.19 0.21
N LEU A 77 3.47 6.86 1.47
CA LEU A 77 3.97 5.66 2.15
C LEU A 77 3.64 4.38 1.36
N TYR A 78 2.38 4.20 1.01
CA TYR A 78 1.94 3.06 0.21
C TYR A 78 2.45 3.11 -1.23
N GLY A 79 2.68 4.31 -1.77
CA GLY A 79 3.41 4.50 -3.02
C GLY A 79 4.82 3.91 -2.98
N GLN A 80 5.52 3.98 -1.84
CA GLN A 80 6.82 3.32 -1.68
C GLN A 80 6.72 1.79 -1.68
N ARG A 81 5.55 1.20 -1.44
CA ARG A 81 5.27 -0.23 -1.64
C ARG A 81 4.79 -0.58 -3.04
N GLY A 82 4.62 0.39 -3.93
CA GLY A 82 4.03 0.17 -5.25
C GLY A 82 2.52 -0.06 -5.20
N ILE A 83 1.86 0.48 -4.17
CA ILE A 83 0.42 0.40 -3.96
C ILE A 83 -0.15 1.79 -4.15
N TRP A 84 -0.92 1.98 -5.22
CA TRP A 84 -1.59 3.25 -5.47
C TRP A 84 -2.76 3.45 -4.49
N LEU A 85 -2.86 4.67 -3.95
CA LEU A 85 -4.02 5.13 -3.20
C LEU A 85 -4.64 6.39 -3.80
N PRO A 86 -5.96 6.62 -3.68
CA PRO A 86 -6.57 7.89 -4.08
C PRO A 86 -6.12 9.04 -3.15
N ARG A 87 -6.40 10.29 -3.57
CA ARG A 87 -5.91 11.49 -2.84
C ARG A 87 -6.63 11.74 -1.52
N ARG A 88 -7.92 11.39 -1.41
CA ARG A 88 -8.76 11.75 -0.26
C ARG A 88 -8.91 10.55 0.68
N SER A 89 -8.87 10.80 1.99
CA SER A 89 -9.04 9.77 3.03
C SER A 89 -10.35 8.99 2.88
N ILE A 90 -11.46 9.67 2.57
CA ILE A 90 -12.76 9.01 2.31
C ILE A 90 -12.68 7.98 1.17
N GLN A 91 -11.89 8.26 0.12
CA GLN A 91 -11.69 7.31 -0.99
C GLN A 91 -10.68 6.23 -0.62
N GLN A 92 -9.66 6.57 0.19
CA GLN A 92 -8.70 5.60 0.70
C GLN A 92 -9.38 4.54 1.58
N ARG A 93 -10.47 4.93 2.27
CA ARG A 93 -11.31 4.00 3.02
C ARG A 93 -12.05 3.01 2.13
N GLU A 94 -12.13 3.20 0.82
CA GLU A 94 -12.73 2.20 -0.09
C GLU A 94 -11.67 1.24 -0.67
N MET A 95 -10.42 1.36 -0.25
CA MET A 95 -9.32 0.54 -0.73
C MET A 95 -9.06 -0.64 0.21
N GLY A 96 -8.70 -1.79 -0.35
CA GLY A 96 -8.30 -2.97 0.42
C GLY A 96 -9.44 -3.64 1.18
N ASP A 97 -9.08 -4.58 2.04
CA ASP A 97 -10.03 -5.39 2.79
C ASP A 97 -10.51 -4.65 4.07
N THR A 98 -11.78 -4.80 4.43
CA THR A 98 -12.32 -4.30 5.71
C THR A 98 -11.62 -5.00 6.87
N VAL A 99 -11.22 -4.23 7.89
CA VAL A 99 -10.67 -4.77 9.14
C VAL A 99 -11.58 -4.41 10.30
N ALA A 100 -11.95 -5.42 11.08
CA ALA A 100 -12.69 -5.20 12.33
C ALA A 100 -11.80 -4.46 13.33
N ARG A 101 -12.40 -3.63 14.20
CA ARG A 101 -11.65 -2.81 15.17
C ARG A 101 -10.69 -3.63 16.04
N THR A 102 -11.10 -4.83 16.45
CA THR A 102 -10.31 -5.76 17.27
C THR A 102 -9.15 -6.41 16.52
N ASP A 103 -9.17 -6.36 15.20
CA ASP A 103 -8.25 -7.07 14.32
C ASP A 103 -7.26 -6.13 13.61
N ILE A 104 -7.24 -4.85 14.02
CA ILE A 104 -6.32 -3.83 13.51
C ILE A 104 -4.88 -4.25 13.85
N GLN A 105 -4.00 -4.19 12.85
CA GLN A 105 -2.61 -4.59 12.95
C GLN A 105 -1.68 -3.59 12.26
N ALA A 106 -0.38 -3.69 12.56
CA ALA A 106 0.68 -2.86 12.01
C ALA A 106 0.67 -2.77 10.47
N GLY A 107 0.40 -1.59 9.93
CA GLY A 107 0.28 -1.32 8.50
C GLY A 107 -1.14 -1.01 8.06
N ASP A 108 -2.17 -1.43 8.80
CA ASP A 108 -3.55 -1.14 8.43
C ASP A 108 -3.80 0.38 8.46
N LEU A 109 -4.58 0.88 7.50
CA LEU A 109 -5.06 2.25 7.52
C LEU A 109 -6.22 2.36 8.49
N VAL A 110 -6.17 3.34 9.40
CA VAL A 110 -7.21 3.59 10.39
C VAL A 110 -7.81 4.96 10.12
N PHE A 111 -9.13 5.01 9.98
CA PHE A 111 -9.87 6.20 9.58
C PHE A 111 -10.71 6.72 10.74
N SER A 112 -10.76 8.05 10.87
CA SER A 112 -11.60 8.71 11.86
C SER A 112 -12.28 9.95 11.31
N SER A 113 -13.28 10.46 12.03
CA SER A 113 -13.74 11.83 11.86
C SER A 113 -12.61 12.80 12.21
N GLY A 114 -12.75 14.05 11.76
CA GLY A 114 -11.79 15.09 11.98
C GLY A 114 -12.44 16.47 12.03
N ARG A 115 -11.64 17.51 11.84
CA ARG A 115 -12.15 18.90 11.84
C ARG A 115 -13.06 19.18 10.65
N ILE A 116 -12.81 18.52 9.52
CA ILE A 116 -13.61 18.62 8.29
C ILE A 116 -13.74 17.20 7.77
N ASP A 117 -14.98 16.73 7.71
CA ASP A 117 -15.29 15.41 7.18
C ASP A 117 -15.76 15.52 5.73
N TYR A 118 -15.36 14.55 4.92
CA TYR A 118 -15.95 14.31 3.61
C TYR A 118 -16.76 13.02 3.69
N TYR A 119 -17.98 13.07 3.18
CA TYR A 119 -18.89 11.93 3.13
C TYR A 119 -19.30 11.63 1.69
N LEU A 120 -19.67 10.37 1.43
CA LEU A 120 -20.21 9.95 0.14
C LEU A 120 -21.73 10.05 0.12
N THR A 121 -22.37 9.53 1.16
CA THR A 121 -23.83 9.42 1.29
C THR A 121 -24.32 9.96 2.63
N ASP A 122 -23.74 9.47 3.73
CA ASP A 122 -24.13 9.82 5.09
C ASP A 122 -23.06 10.69 5.79
N PRO A 123 -23.40 11.93 6.20
CA PRO A 123 -22.51 12.79 6.98
C PRO A 123 -21.98 12.15 8.27
N GLU A 124 -22.75 11.30 8.94
CA GLU A 124 -22.33 10.64 10.19
C GLU A 124 -21.19 9.64 9.94
N ASP A 125 -21.12 9.09 8.73
CA ASP A 125 -20.05 8.21 8.26
C ASP A 125 -18.91 8.97 7.54
N GLY A 126 -18.90 10.30 7.65
CA GLY A 126 -17.87 11.14 7.06
C GLY A 126 -16.47 10.84 7.59
N VAL A 127 -15.47 10.86 6.71
CA VAL A 127 -14.05 10.66 7.04
C VAL A 127 -13.32 11.99 6.97
N GLY A 128 -12.70 12.39 8.07
CA GLY A 128 -11.91 13.62 8.15
C GLY A 128 -10.42 13.37 8.31
N HIS A 129 -10.01 12.17 8.70
CA HIS A 129 -8.62 11.89 9.05
C HIS A 129 -8.24 10.41 8.81
N VAL A 130 -6.94 10.16 8.65
CA VAL A 130 -6.38 8.82 8.42
C VAL A 130 -4.96 8.74 9.00
N GLY A 131 -4.59 7.56 9.48
CA GLY A 131 -3.22 7.20 9.85
C GLY A 131 -2.93 5.73 9.57
N ILE A 132 -1.70 5.31 9.83
CA ILE A 132 -1.25 3.92 9.70
C ILE A 132 -1.02 3.32 11.09
N ALA A 133 -1.68 2.20 11.38
CA ALA A 133 -1.48 1.48 12.63
C ALA A 133 -0.06 0.89 12.71
N THR A 134 0.48 0.75 13.92
CA THR A 134 1.77 0.11 14.19
C THR A 134 1.59 -1.18 14.98
N ASP A 135 2.71 -1.83 15.30
CA ASP A 135 2.80 -2.99 16.17
C ASP A 135 2.75 -2.63 17.67
N GLU A 136 2.73 -1.34 18.02
CA GLU A 136 2.76 -0.84 19.40
C GLU A 136 1.38 -0.38 19.91
N ASN A 137 0.28 -0.81 19.26
CA ASN A 137 -1.08 -0.28 19.50
C ASN A 137 -1.15 1.26 19.36
N THR A 138 -0.40 1.81 18.41
CA THR A 138 -0.39 3.23 18.06
C THR A 138 -0.74 3.42 16.58
N VAL A 139 -0.92 4.68 16.18
CA VAL A 139 -1.17 5.12 14.81
C VAL A 139 -0.22 6.29 14.50
N ILE A 140 0.54 6.17 13.42
CA ILE A 140 1.37 7.27 12.91
C ILE A 140 0.54 8.07 11.89
N HIS A 141 0.50 9.39 12.05
CA HIS A 141 -0.31 10.27 11.20
C HIS A 141 0.25 11.68 11.11
N ALA A 142 -0.03 12.35 9.99
CA ALA A 142 0.19 13.78 9.84
C ALA A 142 -0.98 14.53 10.53
N ALA A 143 -0.82 14.83 11.81
CA ALA A 143 -1.89 15.26 12.70
C ALA A 143 -2.46 16.65 12.37
N ASN A 144 -1.62 17.68 12.44
CA ASN A 144 -2.00 19.06 12.16
C ASN A 144 -0.75 19.96 12.14
N ARG A 145 -0.94 21.26 11.90
CA ARG A 145 0.16 22.24 11.77
C ARG A 145 0.95 22.46 13.08
N THR A 146 0.34 22.18 14.23
CA THR A 146 0.97 22.38 15.54
C THR A 146 1.78 21.16 15.95
N LEU A 147 1.23 19.96 15.78
CA LEU A 147 1.86 18.71 16.21
C LEU A 147 2.76 18.09 15.13
N GLY A 148 2.52 18.38 13.85
CA GLY A 148 3.25 17.78 12.75
C GLY A 148 2.83 16.32 12.50
N ILE A 149 3.82 15.46 12.24
CA ILE A 149 3.63 14.02 12.07
C ILE A 149 4.00 13.37 13.40
N ILE A 150 3.04 12.66 14.01
CA ILE A 150 3.20 12.07 15.35
C ILE A 150 2.71 10.62 15.36
N GLU A 151 3.06 9.92 16.43
CA GLU A 151 2.55 8.61 16.78
C GLU A 151 1.60 8.77 17.99
N SER A 152 0.35 8.40 17.82
CA SER A 152 -0.72 8.54 18.83
C SER A 152 -1.27 7.16 19.22
N PRO A 153 -1.85 6.98 20.42
CA PRO A 153 -2.53 5.73 20.77
C PRO A 153 -3.62 5.35 19.76
N LEU A 154 -3.72 4.06 19.41
CA LEU A 154 -4.76 3.54 18.51
C LEU A 154 -6.17 3.81 19.05
N ALA A 155 -6.33 3.80 20.38
CA ALA A 155 -7.59 4.12 21.03
C ALA A 155 -8.17 5.46 20.56
N HIS A 156 -7.35 6.52 20.44
CA HIS A 156 -7.83 7.84 20.00
C HIS A 156 -8.41 7.85 18.58
N PHE A 157 -7.98 6.93 17.72
CA PHE A 157 -8.51 6.77 16.37
C PHE A 157 -9.75 5.88 16.32
N THR A 158 -9.92 5.03 17.33
CA THR A 158 -10.93 3.96 17.35
C THR A 158 -12.04 4.20 18.37
N ASP A 159 -12.09 5.39 18.96
CA ASP A 159 -13.16 5.81 19.86
C ASP A 159 -14.54 5.71 19.18
N ASN A 160 -15.56 5.34 19.95
CA ASN A 160 -16.89 5.01 19.41
C ASN A 160 -17.55 6.14 18.61
N GLY A 161 -17.25 7.41 18.93
CA GLY A 161 -17.81 8.56 18.20
C GLY A 161 -17.00 8.96 16.96
N THR A 162 -15.73 8.59 16.88
CA THR A 162 -14.81 9.10 15.85
C THR A 162 -14.34 8.02 14.88
N PHE A 163 -14.40 6.73 15.25
CA PHE A 163 -13.97 5.66 14.37
C PHE A 163 -14.79 5.63 13.08
N ARG A 164 -14.11 5.55 11.94
CA ARG A 164 -14.72 5.47 10.61
C ARG A 164 -14.27 4.24 9.82
N GLY A 165 -13.66 3.26 10.47
CA GLY A 165 -13.26 2.00 9.87
C GLY A 165 -11.75 1.82 9.76
N ALA A 166 -11.33 0.62 9.39
CA ALA A 166 -9.94 0.27 9.13
C ALA A 166 -9.82 -0.59 7.86
N ARG A 167 -8.70 -0.45 7.15
CA ARG A 167 -8.44 -1.15 5.88
C ARG A 167 -7.07 -1.80 5.83
N ARG A 168 -7.03 -3.02 5.29
CA ARG A 168 -5.80 -3.77 5.06
C ARG A 168 -5.50 -3.84 3.56
N LEU A 169 -4.37 -3.26 3.18
CA LEU A 169 -3.92 -3.20 1.79
C LEU A 169 -2.92 -4.30 1.44
N ILE A 170 -2.29 -4.92 2.44
CA ILE A 170 -1.36 -6.03 2.26
C ILE A 170 -1.87 -7.20 3.09
N PRO A 171 -2.38 -8.28 2.47
CA PRO A 171 -2.82 -9.48 3.18
C PRO A 171 -1.68 -10.10 4.00
N ARG A 172 -2.02 -10.77 5.11
CA ARG A 172 -1.04 -11.32 6.06
C ARG A 172 -0.68 -12.78 5.78
N ASP A 173 -1.63 -13.50 5.22
CA ASP A 173 -1.54 -14.90 4.82
C ASP A 173 -0.86 -15.07 3.45
N ARG A 174 -0.44 -13.97 2.82
CA ARG A 174 0.10 -13.95 1.46
C ARG A 174 1.35 -13.11 1.40
N GLU A 175 2.31 -13.55 0.60
CA GLU A 175 3.51 -12.77 0.36
C GLU A 175 3.26 -11.73 -0.74
N VAL A 176 3.30 -10.47 -0.34
CA VAL A 176 3.27 -9.33 -1.27
C VAL A 176 4.66 -8.71 -1.33
N LEU A 177 5.29 -8.81 -2.51
CA LEU A 177 6.59 -8.21 -2.77
C LEU A 177 6.42 -6.88 -3.50
N THR A 178 7.41 -6.00 -3.39
CA THR A 178 7.46 -4.76 -4.16
C THR A 178 8.54 -4.90 -5.23
N PHE A 179 8.14 -4.74 -6.48
CA PHE A 179 9.04 -4.77 -7.62
C PHE A 179 9.25 -3.37 -8.20
N LEU A 180 10.47 -3.10 -8.65
CA LEU A 180 10.75 -2.04 -9.62
C LEU A 180 10.76 -2.66 -11.02
N ALA A 181 9.94 -2.11 -11.91
CA ALA A 181 9.97 -2.42 -13.32
C ALA A 181 11.17 -1.72 -13.99
N PRO A 182 11.86 -2.39 -14.92
CA PRO A 182 12.91 -1.77 -15.72
C PRO A 182 12.31 -0.70 -16.64
N SER A 183 13.08 0.33 -16.97
CA SER A 183 12.61 1.47 -17.78
C SER A 183 12.09 1.12 -19.18
N VAL A 184 12.42 -0.07 -19.69
CA VAL A 184 11.95 -0.60 -20.98
C VAL A 184 10.56 -1.23 -20.91
N ARG A 185 9.93 -1.26 -19.72
CA ARG A 185 8.61 -1.86 -19.50
C ARG A 185 7.69 -0.87 -18.81
N ASP A 186 6.53 -0.65 -19.42
CA ASP A 186 5.42 0.00 -18.76
C ASP A 186 4.61 -1.05 -17.99
N VAL A 187 4.42 -0.80 -16.69
CA VAL A 187 3.62 -1.64 -15.79
C VAL A 187 2.58 -0.74 -15.16
N GLU A 188 1.31 -0.94 -15.51
CA GLU A 188 0.19 -0.19 -14.95
C GLU A 188 -0.40 -0.91 -13.74
N THR A 189 -0.43 -2.25 -13.79
CA THR A 189 -0.98 -3.11 -12.75
C THR A 189 -0.10 -4.34 -12.48
N SER A 190 -0.35 -5.02 -11.37
CA SER A 190 0.29 -6.30 -11.05
C SER A 190 -0.11 -7.40 -12.05
N ASP A 191 -1.20 -7.25 -12.79
CA ASP A 191 -1.60 -8.21 -13.82
C ASP A 191 -0.69 -8.12 -15.07
N ASP A 192 -0.15 -6.95 -15.39
CA ASP A 192 0.85 -6.83 -16.48
C ASP A 192 2.09 -7.70 -16.19
N ILE A 193 2.49 -7.77 -14.92
CA ILE A 193 3.60 -8.64 -14.46
C ILE A 193 3.23 -10.12 -14.61
N ARG A 194 1.96 -10.49 -14.36
CA ARG A 194 1.44 -11.83 -14.63
C ARG A 194 1.60 -12.20 -16.10
N TRP A 195 1.21 -11.32 -17.02
CA TRP A 195 1.29 -11.57 -18.46
C TRP A 195 2.75 -11.73 -18.93
N ILE A 196 3.67 -10.93 -18.40
CA ILE A 196 5.11 -11.05 -18.67
C ILE A 196 5.65 -12.42 -18.25
N LEU A 197 5.17 -12.95 -17.11
CA LEU A 197 5.52 -14.29 -16.64
C LEU A 197 4.94 -15.38 -17.56
N LEU A 198 3.66 -15.28 -17.92
CA LEU A 198 2.98 -16.26 -18.76
C LEU A 198 3.59 -16.38 -20.17
N GLN A 199 4.02 -15.27 -20.77
CA GLN A 199 4.73 -15.28 -22.07
C GLN A 199 6.05 -16.07 -22.02
N SER A 200 6.64 -16.24 -20.84
CA SER A 200 7.90 -16.95 -20.66
C SER A 200 7.70 -18.45 -20.46
N ALA A 201 6.56 -18.83 -19.87
CA ALA A 201 6.18 -20.22 -19.68
C ALA A 201 5.87 -20.92 -21.01
N THR A 202 5.34 -20.19 -22.01
CA THR A 202 5.09 -20.72 -23.37
C THR A 202 6.35 -20.82 -24.23
N THR A 203 7.47 -20.20 -23.82
CA THR A 203 8.75 -20.28 -24.54
C THR A 203 9.71 -21.33 -24.00
N ALA A 204 9.35 -22.08 -22.95
CA ALA A 204 10.09 -23.29 -22.62
C ALA A 204 9.89 -24.28 -23.77
N PRO A 205 10.96 -24.75 -24.46
CA PRO A 205 10.78 -25.77 -25.47
C PRO A 205 10.12 -26.96 -24.80
N ALA A 206 9.02 -27.44 -25.39
CA ALA A 206 8.57 -28.79 -25.15
C ALA A 206 9.78 -29.69 -25.45
N TYR A 207 10.47 -30.12 -24.39
CA TYR A 207 11.57 -31.07 -24.52
C TYR A 207 10.96 -32.30 -25.18
N LEU A 208 11.34 -32.46 -26.45
CA LEU A 208 11.49 -33.69 -27.21
C LEU A 208 11.04 -34.93 -26.42
N CYS A 209 9.77 -35.30 -26.56
CA CYS A 209 9.42 -36.71 -26.48
C CYS A 209 9.77 -37.33 -27.83
N THR A 210 11.08 -37.53 -28.07
CA THR A 210 11.54 -38.51 -29.04
C THR A 210 11.31 -39.89 -28.44
N SER A 211 10.30 -40.58 -28.98
CA SER A 211 10.18 -42.02 -29.18
C SER A 211 11.06 -42.97 -28.34
N ALA A 212 10.40 -43.86 -27.59
CA ALA A 212 10.51 -45.31 -27.77
C ALA A 212 9.16 -45.95 -27.43
#